data_AF-A0AA41XI77-F1
#
_entry.id   AF-A0AA41XI77-F1
#
_cell.length_a   1.000
_cell.length_b   1.000
_cell.length_c   1.000
_cell.angle_alpha   90.00
_cell.angle_beta   90.00
_cell.angle_gamma   90.00
#
_symmetry.space_group_name_H-M   'P 1'
#
loop_
_entity.id
_entity.type
_entity.pdbx_description
1 polymer ?
#
loop_
_entity_poly.entity_id
_entity_poly.type
_entity_poly.pdbx_seq_one_letter_code
_entity_poly.pdbx_strand_id
1 'polypeptide(L)' 'MPDSVTSYGVAKFGSSEARPKIVGVYAGAGGWKPAEGSRLTKGTAARLRAEGITMVRVRWHFRTHEILLRRYLGG' A
#
# COMPACT_ATOMS: atom_id res chain seq x y z
N MET A 1 -10.81 -3.00 12.86
CA MET A 1 -9.60 -2.18 13.07
C MET A 1 -8.98 -1.85 11.72
N PRO A 2 -9.03 -0.60 11.24
CA PRO A 2 -8.47 -0.19 9.94
C PRO A 2 -6.92 -0.17 9.90
N ASP A 3 -6.29 -0.45 11.03
CA ASP A 3 -4.85 -0.34 11.27
C ASP A 3 -4.00 -1.57 10.90
N SER A 4 -4.63 -2.69 10.50
CA SER A 4 -3.92 -3.91 10.12
C SER A 4 -3.74 -4.02 8.60
N VAL A 5 -2.82 -4.88 8.17
CA VAL A 5 -2.70 -5.26 6.76
C VAL A 5 -3.77 -6.28 6.37
N THR A 6 -3.99 -6.43 5.07
CA THR A 6 -4.88 -7.46 4.51
C THR A 6 -4.20 -8.84 4.51
N SER A 7 -4.94 -9.92 4.18
CA SER A 7 -4.37 -11.27 4.01
C SER A 7 -3.22 -11.30 2.99
N TYR A 8 -3.35 -10.56 1.88
CA TYR A 8 -2.25 -10.36 0.93
C TYR A 8 -1.03 -9.69 1.59
N GLY A 9 -1.28 -8.68 2.42
CA GLY A 9 -0.22 -8.02 3.20
C GLY A 9 0.46 -8.96 4.19
N VAL A 10 -0.27 -9.82 4.88
CA VAL A 10 0.30 -10.84 5.77
C VAL A 10 1.22 -11.77 4.98
N ALA A 11 0.74 -12.31 3.85
CA ALA A 11 1.55 -13.21 3.02
C ALA A 11 2.81 -12.52 2.46
N LYS A 12 2.73 -11.22 2.15
CA LYS A 12 3.85 -10.48 1.55
C LYS A 12 4.86 -9.94 2.57
N PHE A 13 4.41 -9.60 3.78
CA PHE A 13 5.22 -8.93 4.79
C PHE A 13 5.46 -9.77 6.05
N GLY A 14 4.84 -10.95 6.14
CA GLY A 14 5.04 -11.93 7.22
C GLY A 14 4.26 -11.66 8.50
N SER A 15 3.49 -10.57 8.59
CA SER A 15 2.73 -10.21 9.81
C SER A 15 1.47 -9.41 9.49
N SER A 16 0.41 -9.62 10.28
CA SER A 16 -0.84 -8.85 10.29
C SER A 16 -0.67 -7.42 10.81
N GLU A 17 0.38 -7.18 11.58
CA GLU A 17 0.73 -5.88 12.15
C GLU A 17 1.83 -5.17 11.34
N ALA A 18 2.28 -5.75 10.22
CA ALA A 18 3.28 -5.11 9.38
C ALA A 18 2.83 -3.70 8.99
N ARG A 19 3.69 -2.68 9.15
CA ARG A 19 3.38 -1.31 8.71
C ARG A 19 4.41 -0.81 7.68
N PRO A 20 4.42 -1.34 6.44
CA PRO A 20 5.26 -0.83 5.37
C PRO A 20 5.05 0.67 5.17
N LYS A 21 6.14 1.41 4.95
CA LYS A 21 6.08 2.86 4.70
C LYS A 21 5.76 3.09 3.24
N ILE A 22 4.69 3.82 2.93
CA ILE A 22 4.42 4.27 1.57
C ILE A 22 5.42 5.37 1.23
N VAL A 23 6.11 5.20 0.11
CA VAL A 23 7.12 6.14 -0.42
C VAL A 23 6.74 6.69 -1.79
N GLY A 24 5.73 6.10 -2.45
CA GLY A 24 5.18 6.62 -3.69
C GLY A 24 3.79 6.09 -3.99
N VAL A 25 3.02 6.85 -4.77
CA VAL A 25 1.68 6.51 -5.25
C VAL A 25 1.64 6.65 -6.77
N TYR A 26 0.85 5.82 -7.42
CA TYR A 26 0.67 5.81 -8.87
C TYR A 26 -0.80 6.01 -9.21
N ALA A 27 -1.10 7.06 -9.97
CA ALA A 27 -2.45 7.47 -10.35
C ALA A 27 -2.76 7.18 -11.84
N GLY A 28 -2.15 6.16 -12.44
CA GLY A 28 -2.30 5.89 -13.88
C GLY A 28 -1.47 6.85 -14.73
N ALA A 29 -2.13 7.58 -15.63
CA ALA A 29 -1.48 8.44 -16.63
C ALA A 29 -0.56 9.53 -16.04
N GLY A 30 -0.71 9.89 -14.77
CA GLY A 30 0.14 10.86 -14.07
C GLY A 30 1.47 10.32 -13.55
N GLY A 31 1.77 9.04 -13.73
CA GLY A 31 3.04 8.44 -13.30
C GLY A 31 3.17 8.26 -11.78
N TRP A 32 4.39 8.04 -11.32
CA TRP A 32 4.73 7.93 -9.90
C TRP A 32 4.86 9.31 -9.26
N LYS A 33 4.13 9.52 -8.18
CA LYS A 33 4.27 10.70 -7.31
C LYS A 33 4.88 10.26 -5.97
N PRO A 34 5.78 11.07 -5.38
CA PRO A 34 6.26 10.81 -4.03
C PRO A 34 5.09 10.86 -3.06
N ALA A 35 5.15 9.99 -2.05
CA ALA A 35 4.17 9.97 -0.97
C ALA A 35 4.91 9.99 0.35
N GLU A 36 4.54 10.93 1.22
CA GLU A 36 5.22 11.12 2.48
C GLU A 36 4.47 10.45 3.63
N GLY A 37 5.20 9.65 4.41
CA GLY A 37 4.86 9.34 5.80
C GLY A 37 3.75 8.32 6.06
N SER A 38 2.87 8.03 5.10
CA SER A 38 1.74 7.11 5.33
C SER A 38 2.17 5.65 5.44
N ARG A 39 1.48 4.88 6.29
CA ARG A 39 1.68 3.41 6.40
C ARG A 39 0.64 2.68 5.57
N LEU A 40 1.08 1.59 4.92
CA LEU A 40 0.18 0.74 4.16
C LEU A 40 -0.62 -0.16 5.10
N THR A 41 -1.87 0.19 5.32
CA THR A 41 -2.89 -0.60 6.04
C THR A 41 -4.09 -0.83 5.12
N LYS A 42 -5.03 -1.69 5.53
CA LYS A 42 -6.30 -1.85 4.82
C LYS A 42 -7.06 -0.52 4.67
N GLY A 43 -7.10 0.29 5.74
CA GLY A 43 -7.76 1.60 5.72
C GLY A 43 -7.11 2.58 4.74
N THR A 44 -5.78 2.75 4.82
CA THR A 44 -5.05 3.64 3.92
C THR A 44 -5.16 3.19 2.46
N ALA A 45 -5.09 1.88 2.19
CA ALA A 45 -5.26 1.34 0.84
C ALA A 45 -6.65 1.61 0.26
N ALA A 46 -7.71 1.48 1.07
CA ALA A 46 -9.07 1.78 0.65
C ALA A 46 -9.25 3.28 0.34
N ARG A 47 -8.70 4.16 1.20
CA ARG A 47 -8.71 5.61 0.97
C ARG A 47 -7.98 5.99 -0.33
N LEU A 48 -6.75 5.52 -0.51
CA LEU A 48 -5.96 5.81 -1.71
C LEU A 48 -6.67 5.32 -2.98
N ARG A 49 -7.33 4.15 -2.92
CA ARG A 49 -8.13 3.66 -4.04
C ARG A 49 -9.32 4.57 -4.34
N ALA A 50 -10.01 5.09 -3.33
CA ALA A 50 -11.09 6.05 -3.50
C ALA A 50 -10.61 7.38 -4.10
N GLU A 51 -9.35 7.76 -3.83
CA GLU A 51 -8.67 8.92 -4.43
C GLU A 51 -8.16 8.65 -5.86
N GLY A 52 -8.44 7.47 -6.45
CA GLY A 52 -8.05 7.12 -7.82
C GLY A 52 -6.62 6.58 -7.96
N ILE A 53 -5.92 6.34 -6.85
CA ILE A 53 -4.61 5.67 -6.87
C ILE A 53 -4.81 4.19 -7.20
N THR A 54 -3.98 3.64 -8.09
CA THR A 54 -4.06 2.23 -8.50
C THR A 54 -2.92 1.40 -7.92
N MET A 55 -1.76 2.01 -7.71
CA MET A 55 -0.57 1.33 -7.20
C MET A 55 0.15 2.17 -6.14
N VAL A 56 0.75 1.49 -5.17
CA VAL A 56 1.60 2.12 -4.16
C VAL A 56 2.98 1.48 -4.19
N ARG A 57 4.00 2.30 -3.97
CA ARG A 57 5.36 1.86 -3.72
C ARG A 57 5.61 2.00 -2.23
N VAL A 58 6.00 0.90 -1.59
CA VAL A 58 6.27 0.86 -0.17
C VAL A 58 7.68 0.39 0.12
N ARG A 59 8.27 0.89 1.20
CA ARG A 59 9.51 0.38 1.77
C ARG A 59 9.21 -0.50 2.97
N TRP A 60 9.74 -1.71 2.93
CA TRP A 60 9.67 -2.67 4.01
C TRP A 60 11.06 -3.27 4.22
N HIS A 61 11.59 -3.10 5.44
CA HIS A 61 13.01 -3.35 5.75
C HIS A 61 13.94 -2.69 4.69
N PHE A 62 14.75 -3.49 4.02
CA PHE A 62 15.75 -3.07 3.04
C PHE A 62 15.25 -3.18 1.59
N ARG A 63 13.95 -3.41 1.36
CA ARG A 63 13.39 -3.62 0.03
C ARG A 63 12.23 -2.66 -0.26
N THR A 64 12.10 -2.34 -1.53
CA THR A 64 10.99 -1.55 -2.07
C THR A 64 10.06 -2.49 -2.82
N HIS A 65 8.76 -2.37 -2.55
CA HIS A 65 7.73 -3.19 -3.16
C HIS A 65 6.67 -2.33 -3.82
N GLU A 66 6.30 -2.68 -5.04
CA GLU A 66 5.15 -2.11 -5.72
C GLU A 66 3.94 -3.02 -5.53
N ILE A 67 2.80 -2.42 -5.23
CA ILE A 67 1.58 -3.11 -4.86
C ILE A 67 0.39 -2.46 -5.51
N LEU A 68 -0.31 -3.23 -6.34
CA LEU A 68 -1.63 -2.87 -6.86
C LEU A 68 -2.65 -2.87 -5.72
N LEU A 69 -3.34 -1.74 -5.52
CA LEU A 69 -4.31 -1.57 -4.43
C LEU A 69 -5.49 -2.52 -4.57
N ARG A 70 -5.91 -2.83 -5.80
CA ARG A 70 -6.95 -3.84 -6.07
C ARG A 70 -6.56 -5.21 -5.49
N ARG A 71 -5.35 -5.68 -5.81
CA ARG A 71 -4.82 -6.97 -5.33
C ARG A 71 -4.65 -6.96 -3.81
N TYR A 72 -4.15 -5.85 -3.27
CA TYR A 72 -3.96 -5.70 -1.83
C TYR A 72 -5.28 -5.79 -1.06
N LEU A 73 -6.35 -5.21 -1.59
CA LEU A 73 -7.68 -5.23 -0.97
C LEU A 73 -8.48 -6.53 -1.22
N GLY A 74 -7.93 -7.48 -1.98
CA GLY A 74 -8.57 -8.78 -2.24
C GLY A 74 -9.61 -8.77 -3.37
N GLY A 75 -9.54 -7.80 -4.30
CA GLY A 75 -10.36 -7.77 -5.51
C GLY A 75 -9.63 -8.24 -6.77
#